data_AF-A0A424PQG1-F1
#
_entry.id   AF-A0A424PQG1-F1
#
_cell.length_a   1.000
_cell.length_b   1.000
_cell.length_c   1.000
_cell.angle_alpha   90.00
_cell.angle_beta   90.00
_cell.angle_gamma   90.00
#
_symmetry.space_group_name_H-M   'P 1'
#
loop_
_entity.id
_entity.type
_entity.pdbx_description
1 polymer ?
#
loop_
_entity_poly.entity_id
_entity_poly.type
_entity_poly.pdbx_seq_one_letter_code
_entity_poly.pdbx_strand_id
1 'polypeptide(L)'
;MEERSKGVEAQHVDSMHSPPPATITLSGTVSEFVSSGYDSAALPQKRKMQWKQFFLGLFLPYAVGFVVILLFFVADEAFDPYAFEERVIEVNEEGYFVQEFELSSTMNVDYCYNNEPYPTNFSLSCTFGESADSGDTWVVRESVRDQEGNYGPNTNIGAYSASNSTIWFKLTDSSAEEVHIALEFHDPAVDDHFFFNALETSLCFLPFIYVGAVIFAFMKQKKSLGIGLLSALGAYLALLALLVGFLIIAWI
;
A
#
# COMPACT_ATOMS: atom_id res chain seq x y z
N MET A 1 1.83 -55.49 -1.15
CA MET A 1 0.62 -55.98 -1.86
C MET A 1 0.27 -54.87 -2.84
N GLU A 2 0.39 -55.01 -4.16
CA GLU A 2 0.16 -56.16 -5.01
C GLU A 2 0.95 -55.95 -6.32
N GLU A 3 1.77 -56.93 -6.69
CA GLU A 3 2.44 -57.03 -7.99
C GLU A 3 1.40 -57.30 -9.09
N ARG A 4 1.54 -56.65 -10.27
CA ARG A 4 0.97 -57.20 -11.50
C ARG A 4 1.99 -57.25 -12.62
N SER A 5 2.33 -58.50 -12.88
CA SER A 5 3.16 -59.06 -13.94
C SER A 5 2.32 -59.38 -15.18
N LYS A 6 3.04 -59.58 -16.31
CA LYS A 6 2.66 -60.20 -17.60
C LYS A 6 2.23 -59.20 -18.69
N GLY A 7 2.68 -59.31 -19.94
CA GLY A 7 3.40 -60.41 -20.58
C GLY A 7 4.12 -59.95 -21.84
N VAL A 8 5.19 -60.68 -22.15
CA VAL A 8 6.04 -60.54 -23.34
C VAL A 8 5.43 -61.40 -24.45
N GLU A 9 5.10 -60.79 -25.58
CA GLU A 9 4.64 -61.48 -26.78
C GLU A 9 5.80 -61.54 -27.78
N ALA A 10 6.24 -62.77 -28.07
CA ALA A 10 7.31 -63.06 -29.01
C ALA A 10 6.77 -63.01 -30.43
N GLN A 11 7.25 -62.05 -31.25
CA GLN A 11 6.93 -61.99 -32.66
C GLN A 11 8.00 -62.69 -33.51
N HIS A 12 7.45 -63.55 -34.35
CA HIS A 12 8.02 -64.45 -35.32
C HIS A 12 8.87 -63.71 -36.38
N VAL A 13 10.14 -64.09 -36.52
CA VAL A 13 11.03 -63.61 -37.58
C VAL A 13 10.80 -64.47 -38.81
N ASP A 14 10.08 -63.91 -39.79
CA ASP A 14 9.91 -64.50 -41.11
C ASP A 14 10.97 -63.96 -42.06
N SER A 15 11.84 -64.87 -42.52
CA SER A 15 12.89 -64.62 -43.50
C SER A 15 12.27 -64.63 -44.90
N MET A 16 12.24 -63.49 -45.58
CA MET A 16 11.97 -63.45 -47.02
C MET A 16 13.06 -62.70 -47.79
N HIS A 17 13.67 -63.49 -48.66
CA HIS A 17 14.46 -63.19 -49.84
C HIS A 17 14.23 -61.80 -50.45
N SER A 18 15.34 -61.05 -50.61
CA SER A 18 15.40 -59.80 -51.36
C SER A 18 15.65 -60.07 -52.85
N PRO A 19 14.76 -59.69 -53.78
CA PRO A 19 15.06 -59.65 -55.20
C PRO A 19 15.93 -58.44 -55.56
N PRO A 20 16.73 -58.51 -56.65
CA PRO A 20 17.68 -57.46 -57.01
C PRO A 20 16.97 -56.12 -57.33
N PRO A 21 17.65 -54.98 -57.11
CA PRO A 21 17.06 -53.66 -57.28
C PRO A 21 16.73 -53.40 -58.75
N ALA A 22 15.46 -53.10 -59.02
CA ALA A 22 15.03 -52.58 -60.31
C ALA A 22 15.49 -51.12 -60.43
N THR A 23 16.27 -50.82 -61.47
CA THR A 23 16.62 -49.45 -61.86
C THR A 23 15.36 -48.74 -62.33
N ILE A 24 14.83 -47.84 -61.51
CA ILE A 24 13.69 -46.98 -61.87
C ILE A 24 14.22 -45.83 -62.73
N THR A 25 14.00 -45.92 -64.04
CA THR A 25 14.18 -44.79 -64.97
C THR A 25 12.92 -43.93 -64.94
N LEU A 26 12.96 -42.82 -64.18
CA LEU A 26 11.87 -41.84 -64.12
C LEU A 26 11.90 -40.97 -65.39
N SER A 27 11.19 -41.42 -66.43
CA SER A 27 10.83 -40.61 -67.60
C SER A 27 9.31 -40.43 -67.61
N GLY A 28 8.82 -39.72 -66.60
CA GLY A 28 7.42 -39.33 -66.47
C GLY A 28 7.36 -37.87 -66.08
N THR A 29 6.68 -37.08 -66.90
CA THR A 29 6.40 -35.67 -66.68
C THR A 29 5.93 -35.42 -65.24
N VAL A 30 6.54 -34.43 -64.59
CA VAL A 30 6.18 -33.92 -63.27
C VAL A 30 4.71 -33.48 -63.33
N SER A 31 3.82 -34.41 -63.02
CA SER A 31 2.42 -34.12 -62.77
C SER A 31 2.37 -33.43 -61.42
N GLU A 32 1.80 -32.24 -61.43
CA GLU A 32 1.43 -31.48 -60.23
C GLU A 32 0.74 -32.42 -59.25
N PHE A 33 1.38 -32.68 -58.11
CA PHE A 33 0.70 -33.18 -56.94
C PHE A 33 -0.24 -32.07 -56.45
N VAL A 34 -1.43 -32.02 -57.02
CA VAL A 34 -2.55 -31.26 -56.46
C VAL A 34 -2.94 -32.00 -55.18
N SER A 35 -2.42 -31.55 -54.05
CA SER A 35 -2.84 -32.00 -52.72
C SER A 35 -4.25 -31.46 -52.43
N SER A 36 -5.23 -32.04 -53.12
CA SER A 36 -6.65 -31.92 -52.83
C SER A 36 -6.91 -32.56 -51.46
N GLY A 37 -6.88 -31.77 -50.39
CA GLY A 37 -7.36 -32.22 -49.07
C GLY A 37 -6.68 -31.60 -47.85
N TYR A 38 -5.54 -30.92 -48.02
CA TYR A 38 -5.10 -29.98 -46.99
C TYR A 38 -5.72 -28.64 -47.33
N ASP A 39 -6.86 -28.34 -46.68
CA ASP A 39 -7.27 -26.97 -46.45
C ASP A 39 -6.01 -26.19 -46.11
N SER A 40 -5.58 -25.36 -47.06
CA SER A 40 -4.35 -24.61 -46.96
C SER A 40 -4.54 -23.74 -45.72
N ALA A 41 -3.97 -24.18 -44.59
CA ALA A 41 -3.97 -23.44 -43.35
C ALA A 41 -3.38 -22.08 -43.74
N ALA A 42 -4.27 -21.10 -43.91
CA ALA A 42 -3.94 -19.83 -44.51
C ALA A 42 -2.70 -19.33 -43.78
N LEU A 43 -1.57 -19.22 -44.50
CA LEU A 43 -0.29 -18.86 -43.91
C LEU A 43 -0.55 -17.70 -42.97
N PRO A 44 -0.20 -17.82 -41.66
CA PRO A 44 -0.65 -16.87 -40.65
C PRO A 44 -0.30 -15.48 -41.13
N GLN A 45 -1.33 -14.75 -41.58
CA GLN A 45 -1.12 -13.43 -42.17
C GLN A 45 -0.42 -12.62 -41.09
N LYS A 46 0.76 -12.09 -41.44
CA LYS A 46 1.62 -11.33 -40.54
C LYS A 46 0.85 -10.10 -40.08
N ARG A 47 0.09 -10.25 -38.99
CA ARG A 47 -0.82 -9.22 -38.48
C ARG A 47 0.04 -8.04 -38.08
N LYS A 48 -0.14 -6.90 -38.75
CA LYS A 48 0.60 -5.67 -38.43
C LYS A 48 0.37 -5.31 -36.96
N MET A 49 1.44 -4.93 -36.26
CA MET A 49 1.38 -4.56 -34.85
C MET A 49 0.43 -3.38 -34.66
N GLN A 50 -0.52 -3.54 -33.73
CA GLN A 50 -1.50 -2.50 -33.42
C GLN A 50 -0.93 -1.60 -32.32
N TRP A 51 -0.07 -0.65 -32.69
CA TRP A 51 0.62 0.25 -31.76
C TRP A 51 -0.31 0.96 -30.77
N LYS A 52 -1.51 1.37 -31.20
CA LYS A 52 -2.51 1.98 -30.31
C LYS A 52 -2.90 1.07 -29.14
N GLN A 53 -3.07 -0.23 -29.40
CA GLN A 53 -3.40 -1.20 -28.35
C GLN A 53 -2.21 -1.50 -27.44
N PHE A 54 -1.00 -1.51 -28.01
CA PHE A 54 0.23 -1.67 -27.24
C PHE A 54 0.40 -0.52 -26.24
N PHE A 55 0.33 0.74 -26.70
CA PHE A 55 0.46 1.90 -25.81
C PHE A 55 -0.68 1.99 -24.80
N LEU A 56 -1.90 1.60 -25.17
CA LEU A 56 -2.99 1.48 -24.21
C LEU A 56 -2.64 0.48 -23.10
N GLY A 57 -2.14 -0.70 -23.44
CA GLY A 57 -1.71 -1.68 -22.44
C GLY A 57 -0.52 -1.21 -21.61
N LEU A 58 0.39 -0.44 -22.21
CA LEU A 58 1.56 0.10 -21.54
C LEU A 58 1.19 1.17 -20.49
N PHE A 59 0.37 2.16 -20.86
CA PHE A 59 0.09 3.33 -20.03
C PHE A 59 -1.11 3.16 -19.08
N LEU A 60 -2.06 2.29 -19.41
CA LEU A 60 -3.28 2.12 -18.60
C LEU A 60 -3.00 1.74 -17.14
N PRO A 61 -2.10 0.80 -16.81
CA PRO A 61 -1.80 0.47 -15.42
C PRO A 61 -1.25 1.66 -14.62
N TYR A 62 -0.40 2.48 -15.24
CA TYR A 62 0.15 3.68 -14.63
C TYR A 62 -0.91 4.77 -14.42
N ALA A 63 -1.81 4.95 -15.40
CA ALA A 63 -2.93 5.88 -15.27
C ALA A 63 -3.87 5.47 -14.11
N VAL A 64 -4.18 4.18 -13.99
CA VAL A 64 -4.98 3.65 -12.87
C VAL A 64 -4.25 3.85 -11.54
N GLY A 65 -2.97 3.49 -11.46
CA GLY A 65 -2.17 3.71 -10.26
C GLY A 65 -2.10 5.18 -9.85
N PHE A 66 -1.91 6.09 -10.81
CA PHE A 66 -1.89 7.53 -10.58
C PHE A 66 -3.23 8.05 -10.03
N VAL A 67 -4.36 7.62 -10.61
CA VAL A 67 -5.69 8.00 -10.12
C VAL A 67 -5.91 7.49 -8.69
N VAL A 68 -5.52 6.24 -8.40
CA VAL A 68 -5.65 5.69 -7.04
C VAL A 68 -4.80 6.46 -6.05
N ILE A 69 -3.55 6.77 -6.38
CA ILE A 69 -2.66 7.59 -5.53
C ILE A 69 -3.29 8.97 -5.27
N LEU A 70 -3.84 9.63 -6.30
CA LEU A 70 -4.53 10.91 -6.11
C LEU A 70 -5.74 10.79 -5.19
N LEU A 71 -6.52 9.71 -5.31
CA LEU A 71 -7.64 9.46 -4.40
C LEU A 71 -7.16 9.26 -2.96
N PHE A 72 -6.01 8.61 -2.75
CA PHE A 72 -5.40 8.50 -1.42
C PHE A 72 -5.03 9.87 -0.86
N PHE A 73 -4.34 10.73 -1.62
CA PHE A 73 -3.99 12.07 -1.14
C PHE A 73 -5.22 12.92 -0.81
N VAL A 74 -6.24 12.90 -1.67
CA VAL A 74 -7.47 13.65 -1.42
C VAL A 74 -8.20 13.09 -0.20
N ALA A 75 -8.19 11.78 0.00
CA ALA A 75 -8.84 11.16 1.15
C ALA A 75 -8.08 11.40 2.46
N ASP A 76 -6.75 11.35 2.42
CA ASP A 76 -5.89 11.67 3.56
C ASP A 76 -6.16 13.08 4.07
N GLU A 77 -6.23 14.06 3.17
CA GLU A 77 -6.50 15.46 3.53
C GLU A 77 -7.98 15.70 3.93
N ALA A 78 -8.93 15.00 3.31
CA ALA A 78 -10.36 15.21 3.55
C ALA A 78 -10.91 14.44 4.77
N PHE A 79 -10.25 13.35 5.18
CA PHE A 79 -10.71 12.44 6.21
C PHE A 79 -9.67 12.24 7.31
N ASP A 80 -8.79 13.21 7.56
CA ASP A 80 -7.96 13.21 8.76
C ASP A 80 -8.89 13.36 9.99
N PRO A 81 -9.04 12.33 10.84
CA PRO A 81 -9.89 12.43 12.01
C PRO A 81 -9.20 13.20 13.13
N TYR A 82 -7.92 13.55 12.97
CA TYR A 82 -7.12 14.25 13.97
C TYR A 82 -7.03 15.75 13.65
N ALA A 83 -7.17 16.56 14.70
CA ALA A 83 -6.95 17.99 14.62
C ALA A 83 -6.02 18.44 15.75
N PHE A 84 -5.11 19.36 15.44
CA PHE A 84 -4.16 19.90 16.41
C PHE A 84 -4.49 21.35 16.72
N GLU A 85 -4.54 21.70 18.01
CA GLU A 85 -4.55 23.08 18.46
C GLU A 85 -3.38 23.34 19.40
N GLU A 86 -2.56 24.32 19.03
CA GLU A 86 -1.42 24.77 19.83
C GLU A 86 -1.74 26.09 20.51
N ARG A 87 -1.46 26.17 21.82
CA ARG A 87 -1.65 27.39 22.62
C ARG A 87 -0.45 27.61 23.53
N VAL A 88 -0.14 28.88 23.74
CA VAL A 88 0.78 29.32 24.80
C VAL A 88 -0.07 29.69 26.00
N ILE A 89 0.15 29.02 27.12
CA ILE A 89 -0.59 29.25 28.37
C ILE A 89 0.34 29.98 29.34
N GLU A 90 -0.12 31.14 29.81
CA GLU A 90 0.57 31.92 30.84
C GLU A 90 0.16 31.46 32.25
N VAL A 91 1.11 31.52 33.17
CA VAL A 91 0.84 31.24 34.58
C VAL A 91 0.00 32.35 35.20
N ASN A 92 -1.04 31.99 35.95
CA ASN A 92 -1.86 32.96 36.68
C ASN A 92 -1.18 33.39 38.00
N GLU A 93 -1.79 34.36 38.70
CA GLU A 93 -1.28 34.87 39.99
C GLU A 93 -1.16 33.80 41.10
N GLU A 94 -1.87 32.68 40.97
CA GLU A 94 -1.87 31.56 41.93
C GLU A 94 -0.85 30.46 41.56
N GLY A 95 -0.14 30.63 40.44
CA GLY A 95 0.82 29.65 39.92
C GLY A 95 0.20 28.50 39.13
N TYR A 96 -1.04 28.65 38.66
CA TYR A 96 -1.73 27.66 37.83
C TYR A 96 -1.74 28.10 36.36
N PHE A 97 -1.59 27.13 35.48
CA PHE A 97 -1.85 27.27 34.05
C PHE A 97 -3.30 26.85 33.81
N VAL A 98 -4.12 27.75 33.29
CA VAL A 98 -5.54 27.48 33.01
C VAL A 98 -5.85 27.99 31.61
N GLN A 99 -6.38 27.12 30.76
CA GLN A 99 -6.77 27.48 29.40
C GLN A 99 -8.06 26.77 29.02
N GLU A 100 -9.01 27.54 28.50
CA GLU A 100 -10.23 27.02 27.86
C GLU A 100 -9.96 26.90 26.36
N PHE A 101 -10.37 25.77 25.77
CA PHE A 101 -10.26 25.49 24.35
C PHE A 101 -11.63 25.60 23.70
N GLU A 102 -11.69 26.20 22.52
CA GLU A 102 -12.93 26.28 21.74
C GLU A 102 -13.11 24.98 20.94
N LEU A 103 -13.52 23.90 21.61
CA LEU A 103 -13.80 22.64 20.92
C LEU A 103 -15.17 22.65 20.25
N SER A 104 -15.23 22.02 19.07
CA SER A 104 -16.51 21.62 18.50
C SER A 104 -17.12 20.48 19.32
N SER A 105 -18.45 20.42 19.40
CA SER A 105 -19.16 19.41 20.21
C SER A 105 -19.03 17.97 19.68
N THR A 106 -18.36 17.77 18.55
CA THR A 106 -18.17 16.44 17.92
C THR A 106 -16.77 15.87 18.15
N MET A 107 -15.84 16.67 18.68
CA MET A 107 -14.44 16.27 18.89
C MET A 107 -14.18 15.85 20.32
N ASN A 108 -13.40 14.79 20.49
CA ASN A 108 -12.88 14.35 21.79
C ASN A 108 -11.40 14.71 21.87
N VAL A 109 -10.90 15.08 23.06
CA VAL A 109 -9.44 15.11 23.27
C VAL A 109 -8.93 13.68 23.22
N ASP A 110 -7.85 13.44 22.49
CA ASP A 110 -7.17 12.14 22.45
C ASP A 110 -5.83 12.21 23.19
N TYR A 111 -5.07 13.27 22.93
CA TYR A 111 -3.76 13.45 23.53
C TYR A 111 -3.45 14.91 23.79
N CYS A 112 -2.58 15.18 24.77
CA CYS A 112 -1.98 16.50 24.92
C CYS A 112 -0.51 16.34 25.28
N TYR A 113 0.32 17.28 24.84
CA TYR A 113 1.73 17.31 25.17
C TYR A 113 2.26 18.74 25.08
N ASN A 114 3.41 19.00 25.71
CA ASN A 114 4.11 20.25 25.48
C ASN A 114 5.00 20.14 24.24
N ASN A 115 4.84 21.07 23.30
CA ASN A 115 5.82 21.27 22.23
C ASN A 115 6.94 22.15 22.80
N GLU A 116 8.19 21.68 22.79
CA GLU A 116 9.33 22.44 23.30
C GLU A 116 9.97 23.30 22.19
N PRO A 117 9.79 24.63 22.14
CA PRO A 117 10.71 25.49 21.39
C PRO A 117 12.03 25.76 22.13
N TYR A 118 12.12 25.42 23.43
CA TYR A 118 13.29 25.67 24.30
C TYR A 118 13.55 24.46 25.21
N PRO A 119 14.80 24.25 25.67
CA PRO A 119 15.12 23.14 26.57
C PRO A 119 14.42 23.34 27.92
N THR A 120 13.22 22.77 28.05
CA THR A 120 12.55 22.64 29.34
C THR A 120 13.05 21.39 30.05
N ASN A 121 13.10 21.45 31.37
CA ASN A 121 13.47 20.31 32.20
C ASN A 121 12.27 19.40 32.45
N PHE A 122 11.17 19.52 31.70
CA PHE A 122 9.95 18.75 31.94
C PHE A 122 9.22 18.42 30.64
N SER A 123 8.53 17.28 30.64
CA SER A 123 7.60 16.86 29.60
C SER A 123 6.21 16.75 30.20
N LEU A 124 5.21 17.26 29.48
CA LEU A 124 3.81 17.15 29.79
C LEU A 124 3.17 16.09 28.91
N SER A 125 2.27 15.30 29.49
CA SER A 125 1.37 14.43 28.76
C SER A 125 0.00 14.39 29.42
N CYS A 126 -1.06 14.39 28.61
CA CYS A 126 -2.39 14.04 29.09
C CYS A 126 -2.64 12.57 28.82
N THR A 127 -3.16 11.85 29.79
CA THR A 127 -3.67 10.49 29.57
C THR A 127 -5.08 10.36 30.14
N PHE A 128 -5.88 9.50 29.51
CA PHE A 128 -7.18 9.16 30.03
C PHE A 128 -7.01 8.59 31.44
N GLY A 129 -7.74 9.15 32.41
CA GLY A 129 -7.59 8.75 33.81
C GLY A 129 -8.03 7.30 33.99
N GLU A 130 -7.09 6.39 34.29
CA GLU A 130 -7.40 4.98 34.62
C GLU A 130 -8.35 4.82 35.81
N SER A 131 -8.58 5.89 36.59
CA SER A 131 -9.36 5.87 37.82
C SER A 131 -10.73 6.56 37.75
N ALA A 132 -11.27 6.89 36.57
CA ALA A 132 -12.51 7.65 36.48
C ALA A 132 -13.71 6.79 36.06
N ASP A 133 -14.57 6.47 37.03
CA ASP A 133 -15.98 6.08 36.82
C ASP A 133 -16.81 7.15 36.06
N SER A 134 -16.18 8.26 35.62
CA SER A 134 -16.77 9.32 34.82
C SER A 134 -15.80 9.70 33.69
N GLY A 135 -16.10 9.27 32.46
CA GLY A 135 -15.22 9.37 31.28
C GLY A 135 -14.93 10.77 30.74
N ASP A 136 -15.12 11.82 31.54
CA ASP A 136 -15.05 13.22 31.11
C ASP A 136 -13.79 13.96 31.61
N THR A 137 -12.91 13.30 32.36
CA THR A 137 -11.71 13.92 32.95
C THR A 137 -10.43 13.21 32.56
N TRP A 138 -9.49 13.97 32.01
CA TRP A 138 -8.15 13.54 31.63
C TRP A 138 -7.15 14.00 32.67
N VAL A 139 -6.12 13.20 32.96
CA VAL A 139 -5.10 13.54 33.95
C VAL A 139 -3.90 14.15 33.23
N VAL A 140 -3.50 15.34 33.67
CA VAL A 140 -2.27 15.99 33.18
C VAL A 140 -1.10 15.51 34.03
N ARG A 141 -0.09 14.96 33.37
CA ARG A 141 1.12 14.40 34.00
C ARG A 141 2.35 15.17 33.58
N GLU A 142 3.27 15.34 34.52
CA GLU A 142 4.59 15.93 34.33
C GLU A 142 5.66 14.87 34.57
N SER A 143 6.66 14.83 33.71
CA SER A 143 7.92 14.13 33.95
C SER A 143 9.07 15.12 33.91
N VAL A 144 9.80 15.24 35.01
CA VAL A 144 10.94 16.15 35.15
C VAL A 144 12.24 15.42 34.82
N ARG A 145 13.13 16.07 34.07
CA ARG A 145 14.44 15.57 33.66
C ARG A 145 15.44 15.70 34.81
N ASP A 146 16.16 14.62 35.11
CA ASP A 146 17.26 14.60 36.08
C ASP A 146 18.54 15.28 35.54
N GLN A 147 19.59 15.32 36.37
CA GLN A 147 20.87 15.95 36.00
C GLN A 147 21.60 15.18 34.88
N GLU A 148 21.28 13.89 34.75
CA GLU A 148 21.80 12.97 33.75
C GLU A 148 21.03 13.03 32.42
N GLY A 149 19.93 13.78 32.38
CA GLY A 149 19.11 13.96 31.19
C GLY A 149 17.96 12.96 31.04
N ASN A 150 17.70 12.10 32.04
CA ASN A 150 16.62 11.12 32.02
C ASN A 150 15.33 11.69 32.60
N TYR A 151 14.21 11.31 32.00
CA TYR A 151 12.88 11.64 32.51
C TYR A 151 12.55 10.81 33.74
N GLY A 152 12.16 11.50 34.82
CA GLY A 152 11.71 10.89 36.07
C GLY A 152 10.30 10.29 35.98
N PRO A 153 9.78 9.75 37.09
CA PRO A 153 8.43 9.20 37.12
C PRO A 153 7.38 10.30 36.83
N ASN A 154 6.32 9.91 36.13
CA ASN A 154 5.19 10.79 35.84
C ASN A 154 4.47 11.17 37.14
N THR A 155 4.28 12.46 37.36
CA THR A 155 3.56 13.04 38.50
C THR A 155 2.26 13.68 38.00
N ASN A 156 1.14 13.41 38.67
CA ASN A 156 -0.14 14.04 38.32
C ASN A 156 -0.14 15.49 38.81
N ILE A 157 -0.28 16.45 37.91
CA ILE A 157 -0.16 17.88 38.19
C ILE A 157 -1.41 18.70 37.86
N GLY A 158 -2.43 18.05 37.29
CA GLY A 158 -3.65 18.73 36.87
C GLY A 158 -4.64 17.80 36.18
N ALA A 159 -5.65 18.41 35.57
CA ALA A 159 -6.65 17.69 34.79
C ALA A 159 -7.17 18.54 33.63
N TYR A 160 -7.68 17.86 32.60
CA TYR A 160 -8.54 18.45 31.58
C TYR A 160 -9.96 17.94 31.79
N SER A 161 -10.94 18.85 31.74
CA SER A 161 -12.36 18.48 31.80
C SER A 161 -13.02 18.72 30.43
N ALA A 162 -13.62 17.66 29.88
CA ALA A 162 -14.36 17.73 28.63
C ALA A 162 -15.65 18.55 28.76
N SER A 163 -16.24 18.63 29.95
CA SER A 163 -17.52 19.32 30.19
C SER A 163 -17.48 20.83 29.94
N ASN A 164 -16.30 21.45 30.11
CA ASN A 164 -16.06 22.87 29.91
C ASN A 164 -14.79 23.13 29.10
N SER A 165 -14.27 22.10 28.42
CA SER A 165 -13.10 22.19 27.55
C SER A 165 -11.89 22.89 28.17
N THR A 166 -11.71 22.77 29.49
CA THR A 166 -10.69 23.51 30.23
C THR A 166 -9.60 22.57 30.71
N ILE A 167 -8.35 22.91 30.40
CA ILE A 167 -7.18 22.31 31.05
C ILE A 167 -6.73 23.19 32.20
N TRP A 168 -6.34 22.56 33.30
CA TRP A 168 -5.70 23.24 34.42
C TRP A 168 -4.60 22.37 35.03
N PHE A 169 -3.45 22.96 35.30
CA PHE A 169 -2.34 22.26 35.94
C PHE A 169 -1.38 23.22 36.67
N LYS A 170 -0.56 22.67 37.56
CA LYS A 170 0.49 23.40 38.28
C LYS A 170 1.78 22.58 38.27
N LEU A 171 2.83 23.12 37.66
CA LEU A 171 4.13 22.46 37.56
C LEU A 171 4.74 22.24 38.95
N THR A 172 5.44 21.12 39.15
CA THR A 172 5.94 20.71 40.47
C THR A 172 7.11 21.59 40.92
N ASP A 173 8.08 21.82 40.01
CA ASP A 173 9.37 22.46 40.34
C ASP A 173 9.81 23.50 39.29
N SER A 174 8.89 24.00 38.47
CA SER A 174 9.22 24.91 37.36
C SER A 174 8.82 26.36 37.66
N SER A 175 9.73 27.30 37.39
CA SER A 175 9.44 28.73 37.35
C SER A 175 9.02 29.20 35.94
N ALA A 176 8.50 28.30 35.11
CA ALA A 176 8.02 28.67 33.79
C ALA A 176 6.89 29.69 33.92
N GLU A 177 7.00 30.80 33.21
CA GLU A 177 5.93 31.80 33.10
C GLU A 177 4.94 31.40 32.00
N GLU A 178 5.41 30.64 31.00
CA GLU A 178 4.65 30.23 29.83
C GLU A 178 4.92 28.76 29.49
N VAL A 179 3.89 28.07 29.01
CA VAL A 179 3.97 26.69 28.50
C VAL A 179 3.29 26.60 27.15
N HIS A 180 4.01 26.07 26.16
CA HIS A 180 3.46 25.73 24.85
C HIS A 180 2.83 24.35 24.94
N ILE A 181 1.51 24.28 24.81
CA ILE A 181 0.78 23.01 24.80
C ILE A 181 0.15 22.77 23.44
N ALA A 182 0.21 21.53 22.99
CA ALA A 182 -0.52 21.03 21.84
C ALA A 182 -1.57 20.03 22.35
N LEU A 183 -2.83 20.25 21.96
CA LEU A 183 -3.90 19.27 22.12
C LEU A 183 -4.19 18.62 20.78
N GLU A 184 -4.27 17.31 20.79
CA GLU A 184 -4.75 16.49 19.69
C GLU A 184 -6.19 16.10 19.98
N PHE A 185 -7.07 16.41 19.03
CA PHE A 185 -8.48 16.07 19.07
C PHE A 185 -8.76 14.99 18.03
N HIS A 186 -9.66 14.07 18.38
CA HIS A 186 -10.16 13.00 17.51
C HIS A 186 -11.65 13.22 17.25
N ASP A 187 -12.04 13.28 15.98
CA ASP A 187 -13.45 13.29 15.56
C ASP A 187 -13.89 11.85 15.18
N PRO A 188 -14.61 11.14 16.08
CA PRO A 188 -15.05 9.78 15.81
C PRO A 188 -16.09 9.69 14.68
N ALA A 189 -16.71 10.80 14.27
CA ALA A 189 -17.64 10.81 13.14
C ALA A 189 -16.91 10.80 11.79
N VAL A 190 -15.66 11.28 11.75
CA VAL A 190 -14.80 11.29 10.56
C VAL A 190 -13.92 10.03 10.51
N ASP A 191 -13.67 9.40 11.66
CA ASP A 191 -12.93 8.14 11.79
C ASP A 191 -13.70 6.91 11.26
N ASP A 192 -14.43 7.08 10.16
CA ASP A 192 -14.96 5.95 9.41
C ASP A 192 -13.85 5.36 8.55
N HIS A 193 -13.07 4.46 9.15
CA HIS A 193 -12.05 3.68 8.47
C HIS A 193 -12.57 2.92 7.23
N PHE A 194 -13.89 2.87 7.00
CA PHE A 194 -14.47 2.22 5.84
C PHE A 194 -13.81 2.62 4.51
N PHE A 195 -13.55 3.92 4.28
CA PHE A 195 -12.99 4.35 2.99
C PHE A 195 -11.56 3.86 2.78
N PHE A 196 -10.68 4.04 3.77
CA PHE A 196 -9.30 3.56 3.71
C PHE A 196 -9.23 2.03 3.66
N ASN A 197 -10.04 1.33 4.47
CA ASN A 197 -10.13 -0.12 4.44
C ASN A 197 -10.61 -0.64 3.08
N ALA A 198 -11.61 0.02 2.47
CA ALA A 198 -12.10 -0.35 1.15
C ALA A 198 -11.04 -0.11 0.07
N LEU A 199 -10.32 1.01 0.12
CA LEU A 199 -9.22 1.29 -0.81
C LEU A 199 -8.06 0.31 -0.64
N GLU A 200 -7.62 0.05 0.58
CA GLU A 200 -6.56 -0.93 0.88
C GLU A 200 -6.96 -2.32 0.39
N THR A 201 -8.19 -2.76 0.70
CA THR A 201 -8.74 -4.01 0.21
C THR A 201 -8.75 -4.04 -1.33
N SER A 202 -9.14 -2.94 -1.98
CA SER A 202 -9.14 -2.86 -3.45
C SER A 202 -7.73 -2.95 -4.05
N LEU A 203 -6.73 -2.35 -3.40
CA LEU A 203 -5.33 -2.44 -3.79
C LEU A 203 -4.82 -3.88 -3.71
N CYS A 204 -5.25 -4.67 -2.72
CA CYS A 204 -4.92 -6.10 -2.63
C CYS A 204 -5.45 -6.91 -3.82
N PHE A 205 -6.57 -6.48 -4.44
CA PHE A 205 -7.15 -7.15 -5.60
C PHE A 205 -6.58 -6.68 -6.95
N LEU A 206 -5.90 -5.54 -7.01
CA LEU A 206 -5.31 -5.02 -8.25
C LEU A 206 -4.36 -6.00 -8.95
N PRO A 207 -3.46 -6.74 -8.26
CA PRO A 207 -2.61 -7.75 -8.90
C PRO A 207 -3.44 -8.84 -9.61
N PHE A 208 -4.52 -9.29 -8.99
CA PHE A 208 -5.40 -10.31 -9.57
C PHE A 208 -6.17 -9.77 -10.78
N ILE A 209 -6.71 -8.55 -10.67
CA ILE A 209 -7.37 -7.85 -11.79
C ILE A 209 -6.39 -7.67 -12.95
N TYR A 210 -5.14 -7.30 -12.66
CA TYR A 210 -4.11 -7.11 -13.66
C TYR A 210 -3.76 -8.42 -14.38
N VAL A 211 -3.55 -9.52 -13.65
CA VAL A 211 -3.34 -10.85 -14.24
C VAL A 211 -4.55 -11.27 -15.10
N GLY A 212 -5.76 -11.07 -14.59
CA GLY A 212 -7.00 -11.31 -15.33
C GLY A 212 -7.08 -10.50 -16.64
N ALA A 213 -6.69 -9.23 -16.62
CA ALA A 213 -6.65 -8.36 -17.79
C ALA A 213 -5.63 -8.84 -18.83
N VAL A 214 -4.46 -9.30 -18.39
CA VAL A 214 -3.44 -9.90 -19.27
C VAL A 214 -4.00 -11.16 -19.95
N ILE A 215 -4.55 -12.09 -19.18
CA ILE A 215 -5.16 -13.34 -19.71
C ILE A 215 -6.27 -13.01 -20.71
N PHE A 216 -7.18 -12.11 -20.33
CA PHE A 216 -8.30 -11.70 -21.18
C PHE A 216 -7.84 -11.07 -22.50
N ALA A 217 -6.79 -10.24 -22.47
CA ALA A 217 -6.20 -9.65 -23.67
C ALA A 217 -5.71 -10.72 -24.67
N PHE A 218 -5.07 -11.78 -24.17
CA PHE A 218 -4.62 -12.90 -25.00
C PHE A 218 -5.77 -13.77 -25.50
N MET A 219 -6.77 -14.07 -24.65
CA MET A 219 -7.97 -14.83 -25.05
C MET A 219 -8.74 -14.15 -26.18
N LYS A 220 -8.84 -12.82 -26.17
CA LYS A 220 -9.47 -12.03 -27.24
C LYS A 220 -8.57 -11.83 -28.47
N GLN A 221 -7.43 -12.51 -28.54
CA GLN A 221 -6.44 -12.39 -29.61
C GLN A 221 -5.93 -10.95 -29.81
N LYS A 222 -6.01 -10.10 -28.78
CA LYS A 222 -5.46 -8.73 -28.75
C LYS A 222 -4.02 -8.77 -28.26
N LYS A 223 -3.15 -9.48 -29.00
CA LYS A 223 -1.75 -9.73 -28.62
C LYS A 223 -0.98 -8.45 -28.30
N SER A 224 -1.21 -7.36 -29.06
CA SER A 224 -0.54 -6.08 -28.82
C SER A 224 -0.88 -5.47 -27.45
N LEU A 225 -2.13 -5.60 -26.98
CA LEU A 225 -2.55 -5.13 -25.66
C LEU A 225 -1.88 -5.95 -24.54
N GLY A 226 -1.89 -7.27 -24.66
CA GLY A 226 -1.28 -8.16 -23.67
C GLY A 226 0.24 -7.95 -23.54
N ILE A 227 0.93 -7.75 -24.66
CA ILE A 227 2.36 -7.39 -24.65
C ILE A 227 2.56 -6.01 -24.02
N GLY A 228 1.71 -5.02 -24.33
CA GLY A 228 1.75 -3.70 -23.71
C GLY A 228 1.64 -3.76 -22.18
N LEU A 229 0.68 -4.54 -21.67
CA LEU A 229 0.54 -4.79 -20.23
C LEU A 229 1.82 -5.44 -19.68
N LEU A 230 2.29 -6.55 -20.23
CA LEU A 230 3.53 -7.20 -19.77
C LEU A 230 4.74 -6.26 -19.79
N SER A 231 4.87 -5.41 -20.80
CA SER A 231 5.90 -4.37 -20.87
C SER A 231 5.74 -3.31 -19.79
N ALA A 232 4.52 -2.97 -19.38
CA ALA A 232 4.27 -2.09 -18.25
C ALA A 232 4.86 -2.67 -16.95
N LEU A 233 4.65 -3.96 -16.68
CA LEU A 233 5.25 -4.62 -15.51
C LEU A 233 6.78 -4.61 -15.58
N GLY A 234 7.36 -4.92 -16.74
CA GLY A 234 8.81 -4.88 -16.93
C GLY A 234 9.39 -3.48 -16.71
N ALA A 235 8.72 -2.45 -17.23
CA ALA A 235 9.10 -1.06 -17.03
C ALA A 235 9.00 -0.64 -15.54
N TYR A 236 7.95 -1.09 -14.83
CA TYR A 236 7.80 -0.83 -13.40
C TYR A 236 8.95 -1.44 -12.58
N LEU A 237 9.30 -2.70 -12.83
CA LEU A 237 10.42 -3.36 -12.16
C LEU A 237 11.77 -2.68 -12.46
N ALA A 238 11.97 -2.23 -13.70
CA ALA A 238 13.17 -1.50 -14.09
C ALA A 238 13.27 -0.14 -13.38
N LEU A 239 12.17 0.61 -13.28
CA LEU A 239 12.11 1.88 -12.56
C LEU A 239 12.36 1.70 -11.06
N LEU A 240 11.80 0.65 -10.45
CA LEU A 240 12.03 0.33 -9.04
C LEU A 240 13.48 -0.03 -8.77
N ALA A 241 14.11 -0.84 -9.63
CA ALA A 241 15.54 -1.16 -9.53
C ALA A 241 16.43 0.08 -9.67
N LEU A 242 16.09 1.00 -10.60
CA LEU A 242 16.80 2.28 -10.74
C LEU A 242 16.66 3.14 -9.49
N LEU A 243 15.45 3.26 -8.93
CA LEU A 243 15.19 4.04 -7.73
C LEU A 243 16.01 3.53 -6.53
N VAL A 244 16.04 2.21 -6.31
CA VAL A 244 16.88 1.61 -5.27
C VAL A 244 18.37 1.89 -5.52
N GLY A 245 18.83 1.79 -6.76
CA GLY A 245 20.21 2.13 -7.12
C GLY A 245 20.56 3.59 -6.82
N PHE A 246 19.67 4.53 -7.13
CA PHE A 246 19.84 5.95 -6.79
C PHE A 246 19.88 6.19 -5.28
N LEU A 247 19.01 5.53 -4.51
CA LEU A 247 19.02 5.63 -3.05
C LEU A 247 20.34 5.13 -2.47
N ILE A 248 20.86 4.00 -2.95
CA ILE A 248 22.16 3.47 -2.49
C ILE A 248 23.29 4.47 -2.79
N ILE A 249 23.31 5.06 -3.99
CA ILE A 249 24.33 6.05 -4.37
C ILE A 249 24.21 7.33 -3.52
N ALA A 250 22.99 7.79 -3.23
CA ALA A 250 22.76 9.00 -2.43
C ALA A 250 23.15 8.84 -0.95
N TRP A 251 23.20 7.60 -0.46
CA TRP A 251 23.60 7.28 0.91
C TRP A 251 25.12 7.14 1.10
N ILE A 252 25.90 7.11 0.01
CA ILE A 252 27.38 7.03 0.00
C ILE A 252 27.95 8.43 -0.11
#